data_AF-A0A813E8V0-F1
#
_entry.id   AF-A0A813E8V0-F1
#
_cell.length_a   1.000
_cell.length_b   1.000
_cell.length_c   1.000
_cell.angle_alpha   90.00
_cell.angle_beta   90.00
_cell.angle_gamma   90.00
#
_symmetry.space_group_name_H-M   'P 1'
#
loop_
_entity.id
_entity.type
_entity.pdbx_description
1 polymer ?
#
loop_
_entity_poly.entity_id
_entity_poly.type
_entity_poly.pdbx_seq_one_letter_code
_entity_poly.pdbx_strand_id
1 'polypeptide(L)'
;MCSLPTGLRARIEDPDGLWPQAFERWLLQKGEEYPSRYFSERIVEFLGISGAFHKDFLFQNGQIRAVRLGFELIEEPTGWLRDQKEIRAVKQAWDDHLAARNAGGGYKSSNAWHTSPVWEALAARQGLFTNVQWSLVIMAILGPCLTLRALGSLRLTAAVLVSMVSTVLVQCMVLTGWFRWKVAAMEALGLVIYTGFMLHLHLLVAVGYAAVPSPSPPAGDSAASGTEALCRQGSVDLPQDDPELLVVEEDVPRADSGLICDRRSLPPLVASAPEGLASGSPSRSLPGASPRIDMDEAALDRRRRVLHALGFSAWPVAYCAALGVLIGILMMMPVGLVETRSSMGAALISASIAAAFHALALLPSLLLIMGPTPFDLKWWRRFTTLSHPMEQRELSPLGNKEHQIKDEPKEEDTAESLPKPQGRAPTRQPPGAASSSAAALQQPQPQPQQQQQEQQEQQQQKQQQQQRQQQHQQQQQYGGLLLVPSGADLVLGGRHRSASASSASLPPASAVDPASVEPEASQG
;
A
#
# COMPACT_ATOMS: atom_id res chain seq x y z
N MET A 1 -20.76 -36.28 28.39
CA MET A 1 -20.15 -35.69 27.18
C MET A 1 -20.37 -34.20 27.22
N CYS A 2 -19.32 -33.37 27.20
CA CYS A 2 -19.52 -31.93 27.04
C CYS A 2 -19.94 -31.69 25.59
N SER A 3 -21.22 -31.40 25.36
CA SER A 3 -21.66 -30.87 24.08
C SER A 3 -20.90 -29.56 23.82
N LEU A 4 -20.39 -29.40 22.59
CA LEU A 4 -19.84 -28.11 22.17
C LEU A 4 -20.98 -27.08 22.20
N PRO A 5 -20.73 -25.85 22.68
CA PRO A 5 -21.71 -24.78 22.56
C PRO A 5 -22.16 -24.63 21.10
N THR A 6 -23.47 -24.51 20.87
CA THR A 6 -24.06 -24.38 19.53
C THR A 6 -23.49 -23.18 18.76
N GLY A 7 -23.05 -22.13 19.47
CA GLY A 7 -22.39 -20.96 18.88
C GLY A 7 -21.05 -21.24 18.20
N LEU A 8 -20.37 -22.35 18.50
CA LEU A 8 -19.09 -22.70 17.87
C LEU A 8 -19.24 -23.28 16.45
N ARG A 9 -20.46 -23.73 16.10
CA ARG A 9 -20.81 -24.29 14.78
C ARG A 9 -19.79 -25.32 14.29
N ALA A 10 -19.42 -26.25 15.14
CA ALA A 10 -18.38 -27.22 14.84
C ALA A 10 -18.83 -28.65 15.13
N ARG A 11 -18.32 -29.59 14.33
CA ARG A 11 -18.41 -31.03 14.53
C ARG A 11 -17.01 -31.61 14.69
N ILE A 12 -16.90 -32.82 15.23
CA ILE A 12 -15.62 -33.50 15.37
C ILE A 12 -15.10 -33.89 13.98
N GLU A 13 -13.80 -33.68 13.71
CA GLU A 13 -13.15 -34.00 12.44
C GLU A 13 -13.08 -35.51 12.19
N ASP A 14 -12.71 -36.29 13.21
CA ASP A 14 -12.50 -37.73 13.06
C ASP A 14 -13.80 -38.53 13.26
N PRO A 15 -14.12 -39.49 12.37
CA PRO A 15 -15.33 -40.31 12.46
C PRO A 15 -15.33 -41.22 13.69
N ASP A 16 -14.14 -41.61 14.18
CA ASP A 16 -13.95 -42.44 15.38
C ASP A 16 -14.08 -41.65 16.71
N GLY A 17 -14.38 -40.35 16.61
CA GLY A 17 -14.47 -39.41 17.71
C GLY A 17 -13.12 -38.80 18.08
N LEU A 18 -13.10 -38.04 19.18
CA LEU A 18 -11.87 -37.38 19.65
C LEU A 18 -10.91 -38.38 20.28
N TRP A 19 -9.61 -38.26 20.00
CA TRP A 19 -8.58 -39.13 20.57
C TRP A 19 -8.62 -39.28 22.11
N PRO A 20 -8.97 -38.26 22.93
CA PRO A 20 -9.03 -38.45 24.39
C PRO A 20 -10.09 -39.48 24.80
N GLN A 21 -11.20 -39.57 24.06
CA GLN A 21 -12.27 -40.55 24.34
C GLN A 21 -11.88 -41.95 23.88
N ALA A 22 -11.18 -42.07 22.75
CA ALA A 22 -10.62 -43.34 22.31
C ALA A 22 -9.54 -43.84 23.29
N PHE A 23 -8.68 -42.94 23.76
CA PHE A 23 -7.64 -43.23 24.73
C PHE A 23 -8.18 -43.60 26.11
N GLU A 24 -9.22 -42.90 26.60
CA GLU A 24 -9.94 -43.27 27.83
C GLU A 24 -10.51 -44.68 27.75
N ARG A 25 -11.24 -45.01 26.66
CA ARG A 25 -11.78 -46.37 26.45
C ARG A 25 -10.68 -47.42 26.41
N TRP A 26 -9.56 -47.13 25.76
CA TRP A 26 -8.41 -48.03 25.69
C TRP A 26 -7.75 -48.25 27.06
N LEU A 27 -7.60 -47.21 27.89
CA LEU A 27 -7.10 -47.33 29.26
C LEU A 27 -8.04 -48.16 30.14
N LEU A 28 -9.35 -47.90 30.07
CA LEU A 28 -10.35 -48.63 30.84
C LEU A 28 -10.38 -50.12 30.47
N GLN A 29 -10.21 -50.46 29.19
CA GLN A 29 -10.09 -51.85 28.74
C GLN A 29 -8.86 -52.57 29.31
N LYS A 30 -7.79 -51.82 29.61
CA LYS A 30 -6.59 -52.34 30.27
C LYS A 30 -6.67 -52.36 31.79
N GLY A 31 -7.77 -51.89 32.38
CA GLY A 31 -7.91 -51.75 33.82
C GLY A 31 -7.09 -50.58 34.41
N GLU A 32 -6.78 -49.57 33.60
CA GLU A 32 -6.07 -48.36 34.03
C GLU A 32 -7.03 -47.17 34.23
N GLU A 33 -6.63 -46.22 35.09
CA GLU A 33 -7.39 -44.99 35.38
C GLU A 33 -7.16 -43.89 34.32
N TYR A 34 -8.19 -43.06 34.09
CA TYR A 34 -8.12 -41.85 33.28
C TYR A 34 -8.26 -40.59 34.16
N PRO A 35 -7.39 -39.57 34.03
CA PRO A 35 -6.20 -39.52 33.17
C PRO A 35 -5.06 -40.40 33.69
N SER A 36 -4.29 -41.01 32.77
CA SER A 36 -3.16 -41.88 33.15
C SER A 36 -2.01 -41.09 33.79
N ARG A 37 -1.45 -41.62 34.89
CA ARG A 37 -0.22 -41.08 35.52
C ARG A 37 1.01 -41.21 34.63
N TYR A 38 1.00 -42.18 33.71
CA TYR A 38 2.07 -42.49 32.77
C TYR A 38 1.69 -42.08 31.34
N PHE A 39 1.05 -40.92 31.19
CA PHE A 39 0.50 -40.46 29.92
C PHE A 39 1.47 -40.58 28.75
N SER A 40 2.72 -40.15 28.90
CA SER A 40 3.73 -40.16 27.83
C SER A 40 4.09 -41.57 27.33
N GLU A 41 4.14 -42.56 28.22
CA GLU A 41 4.43 -43.96 27.84
C GLU A 41 3.19 -44.61 27.22
N ARG A 42 2.04 -44.43 27.87
CA ARG A 42 0.77 -45.04 27.46
C ARG A 42 0.25 -44.51 26.15
N ILE A 43 0.45 -43.23 25.86
CA ILE A 43 -0.03 -42.66 24.60
C ILE A 43 0.80 -43.13 23.41
N VAL A 44 2.11 -43.37 23.57
CA VAL A 44 2.93 -43.96 22.50
C VAL A 44 2.46 -45.39 22.19
N GLU A 45 2.13 -46.17 23.22
CA GLU A 45 1.56 -47.51 23.05
C GLU A 45 0.18 -47.46 22.36
N PHE A 46 -0.70 -46.54 22.79
CA PHE A 46 -2.00 -46.31 22.16
C PHE A 46 -1.87 -45.91 20.70
N LEU A 47 -0.98 -44.97 20.37
CA LEU A 47 -0.76 -44.51 18.99
C LEU A 47 -0.17 -45.60 18.10
N GLY A 48 0.57 -46.56 18.66
CA GLY A 48 1.04 -47.75 17.93
C GLY A 48 -0.09 -48.67 17.48
N ILE A 49 -1.22 -48.67 18.19
CA ILE A 49 -2.42 -49.46 17.86
C ILE A 49 -3.40 -48.61 17.03
N SER A 50 -3.57 -47.35 17.38
CA SER A 50 -4.52 -46.40 16.79
C SER A 50 -3.80 -45.33 15.96
N GLY A 51 -3.12 -45.78 14.90
CA GLY A 51 -2.29 -44.92 14.04
C GLY A 51 -3.01 -43.71 13.43
N ALA A 52 -4.34 -43.75 13.33
CA ALA A 52 -5.17 -42.63 12.85
C ALA A 52 -4.98 -41.33 13.65
N PHE A 53 -4.74 -41.44 14.97
CA PHE A 53 -4.56 -40.28 15.85
C PHE A 53 -3.14 -39.74 15.87
N HIS A 54 -2.18 -40.35 15.15
CA HIS A 54 -0.79 -39.87 15.18
C HIS A 54 -0.67 -38.42 14.68
N LYS A 55 -1.53 -38.00 13.74
CA LYS A 55 -1.60 -36.61 13.22
C LYS A 55 -1.90 -35.56 14.31
N ASP A 56 -2.46 -35.96 15.45
CA ASP A 56 -2.89 -35.05 16.50
C ASP A 56 -1.83 -34.82 17.58
N PHE A 57 -0.63 -35.39 17.44
CA PHE A 57 0.43 -35.27 18.44
C PHE A 57 1.70 -34.69 17.83
N LEU A 58 2.22 -33.65 18.48
CA LEU A 58 3.52 -33.08 18.15
C LEU A 58 4.58 -33.60 19.13
N PHE A 59 5.49 -34.43 18.62
CA PHE A 59 6.62 -34.96 19.39
C PHE A 59 7.89 -34.13 19.18
N GLN A 60 8.63 -33.89 20.25
CA GLN A 60 9.97 -33.30 20.21
C GLN A 60 10.87 -34.02 21.22
N ASN A 61 11.98 -34.59 20.75
CA ASN A 61 12.91 -35.37 21.59
C ASN A 61 12.24 -36.52 22.36
N GLY A 62 11.29 -37.21 21.73
CA GLY A 62 10.52 -38.30 22.36
C GLY A 62 9.49 -37.84 23.40
N GLN A 63 9.32 -36.54 23.60
CA GLN A 63 8.30 -35.97 24.49
C GLN A 63 7.19 -35.29 23.70
N ILE A 64 5.98 -35.30 24.25
CA ILE A 64 4.83 -34.63 23.64
C ILE A 64 4.88 -33.16 23.99
N ARG A 65 4.95 -32.30 22.97
CA ARG A 65 4.97 -30.84 23.13
C ARG A 65 3.59 -30.22 23.00
N ALA A 66 2.78 -30.75 22.09
CA ALA A 66 1.43 -30.27 21.86
C ALA A 66 0.54 -31.42 21.42
N VAL A 67 -0.75 -31.26 21.69
CA VAL A 67 -1.82 -32.15 21.23
C VAL A 67 -2.85 -31.32 20.49
N ARG A 68 -3.40 -31.88 19.42
CA ARG A 68 -4.45 -31.27 18.59
C ARG A 68 -5.79 -31.91 18.93
N LEU A 69 -6.86 -31.13 18.84
CA LEU A 69 -8.23 -31.65 18.75
C LEU A 69 -8.82 -31.12 17.45
N GLY A 70 -9.14 -32.03 16.54
CA GLY A 70 -9.69 -31.70 15.22
C GLY A 70 -11.19 -31.41 15.29
N PHE A 71 -11.58 -30.25 14.77
CA PHE A 71 -12.98 -29.87 14.59
C PHE A 71 -13.19 -29.34 13.17
N GLU A 72 -14.24 -29.81 12.53
CA GLU A 72 -14.74 -29.26 11.27
C GLU A 72 -15.81 -28.21 11.56
N LEU A 73 -15.69 -27.04 10.94
CA LEU A 73 -16.78 -26.06 10.96
C LEU A 73 -17.95 -26.64 10.15
N ILE A 74 -19.14 -26.66 10.74
CA ILE A 74 -20.35 -27.11 10.08
C ILE A 74 -20.66 -26.07 9.00
N GLU A 75 -20.29 -26.39 7.77
CA GLU A 75 -20.59 -25.52 6.64
C GLU A 75 -22.10 -25.59 6.37
N GLU A 76 -22.83 -24.49 6.59
CA GLU A 76 -24.17 -24.40 6.01
C GLU A 76 -24.02 -24.37 4.48
N PRO A 77 -24.87 -25.11 3.73
CA PRO A 77 -24.77 -25.24 2.27
C PRO A 77 -24.82 -23.92 1.48
N THR A 78 -25.09 -22.80 2.14
CA THR A 78 -25.40 -21.48 1.56
C THR A 78 -24.21 -20.53 1.40
N GLY A 79 -22.96 -20.98 1.60
CA GLY A 79 -21.78 -20.21 1.18
C GLY A 79 -21.38 -19.06 2.11
N TRP A 80 -21.55 -19.24 3.43
CA TRP A 80 -21.16 -18.34 4.53
C TRP A 80 -19.69 -17.88 4.49
N LEU A 81 -18.80 -18.60 3.79
CA LEU A 81 -17.46 -18.11 3.43
C LEU A 81 -17.49 -16.73 2.73
N ARG A 82 -18.67 -16.27 2.26
CA ARG A 82 -18.88 -14.94 1.69
C ARG A 82 -19.07 -13.82 2.73
N ASP A 83 -19.64 -14.07 3.91
CA ASP A 83 -19.86 -13.00 4.90
C ASP A 83 -18.74 -12.97 5.94
N GLN A 84 -17.84 -11.99 5.79
CA GLN A 84 -16.75 -11.76 6.74
C GLN A 84 -17.21 -11.48 8.17
N LYS A 85 -18.42 -10.93 8.33
CA LYS A 85 -18.96 -10.60 9.65
C LYS A 85 -19.30 -11.88 10.42
N GLU A 86 -19.89 -12.86 9.74
CA GLU A 86 -20.21 -14.16 10.33
C GLU A 86 -18.95 -14.94 10.68
N ILE A 87 -17.97 -15.00 9.77
CA ILE A 87 -16.68 -15.65 10.05
C ILE A 87 -16.02 -15.01 11.29
N ARG A 88 -16.01 -13.67 11.38
CA ARG A 88 -15.51 -12.96 12.57
C ARG A 88 -16.27 -13.33 13.84
N ALA A 89 -17.59 -13.44 13.77
CA ALA A 89 -18.40 -13.82 14.92
C ALA A 89 -18.09 -15.25 15.40
N VAL A 90 -17.94 -16.21 14.47
CA VAL A 90 -17.54 -17.58 14.82
C VAL A 90 -16.12 -17.60 15.39
N LYS A 91 -15.19 -16.78 14.85
CA LYS A 91 -13.83 -16.65 15.40
C LYS A 91 -13.87 -16.20 16.85
N GLN A 92 -14.61 -15.13 17.09
CA GLN A 92 -14.74 -14.54 18.41
C GLN A 92 -15.37 -15.54 19.38
N ALA A 93 -16.38 -16.30 18.95
CA ALA A 93 -16.98 -17.35 19.79
C ALA A 93 -15.96 -18.44 20.19
N TRP A 94 -15.06 -18.82 19.28
CA TRP A 94 -13.95 -19.73 19.59
C TRP A 94 -12.90 -19.11 20.52
N ASP A 95 -12.52 -17.86 20.26
CA ASP A 95 -11.59 -17.11 21.12
C ASP A 95 -12.15 -17.01 22.55
N ASP A 96 -13.42 -16.65 22.71
CA ASP A 96 -14.10 -16.53 24.00
C ASP A 96 -14.23 -17.89 24.71
N HIS A 97 -14.57 -18.94 23.96
CA HIS A 97 -14.66 -20.30 24.51
C HIS A 97 -13.31 -20.78 25.05
N LEU A 98 -12.23 -20.55 24.30
CA LEU A 98 -10.88 -20.93 24.73
C LEU A 98 -10.37 -20.05 25.85
N ALA A 99 -10.67 -18.76 25.85
CA ALA A 99 -10.35 -17.87 26.96
C ALA A 99 -11.01 -18.35 28.26
N ALA A 100 -12.30 -18.71 28.22
CA ALA A 100 -13.00 -19.27 29.38
C ALA A 100 -12.41 -20.61 29.84
N ARG A 101 -12.04 -21.50 28.91
CA ARG A 101 -11.39 -22.78 29.23
C ARG A 101 -10.01 -22.60 29.82
N ASN A 102 -9.21 -21.69 29.27
CA ASN A 102 -7.87 -21.38 29.75
C ASN A 102 -7.91 -20.74 31.13
N ALA A 103 -8.90 -19.86 31.40
CA ALA A 103 -9.10 -19.25 32.71
C ALA A 103 -9.51 -20.26 33.79
N GLY A 104 -10.28 -21.30 33.43
CA GLY A 104 -10.63 -22.40 34.33
C GLY A 104 -9.54 -23.48 34.46
N GLY A 105 -8.51 -23.43 33.61
CA GLY A 105 -7.40 -24.37 33.61
C GLY A 105 -6.40 -24.09 34.73
N GLY A 106 -5.75 -25.15 35.25
CA GLY A 106 -4.57 -24.96 36.09
C GLY A 106 -3.39 -24.38 35.28
N TYR A 107 -2.31 -24.00 35.96
CA TYR A 107 -1.09 -23.42 35.34
C TYR A 107 -0.54 -24.22 34.13
N LYS A 108 -0.76 -25.55 34.11
CA LYS A 108 -0.30 -26.43 33.02
C LYS A 108 -1.28 -26.56 31.85
N SER A 109 -2.52 -26.06 31.98
CA SER A 109 -3.59 -26.23 31.00
C SER A 109 -4.23 -24.91 30.54
N SER A 110 -3.59 -23.77 30.81
CA SER A 110 -4.12 -22.42 30.53
C SER A 110 -3.67 -21.84 29.18
N ASN A 111 -3.03 -22.64 28.32
CA ASN A 111 -2.39 -22.19 27.09
C ASN A 111 -2.96 -22.91 25.86
N ALA A 112 -4.27 -23.16 25.79
CA ALA A 112 -4.89 -23.67 24.58
C ALA A 112 -5.06 -22.52 23.56
N TRP A 113 -4.82 -22.80 22.28
CA TRP A 113 -5.10 -21.91 21.16
C TRP A 113 -5.78 -22.69 20.05
N HIS A 114 -6.39 -21.98 19.11
CA HIS A 114 -6.97 -22.59 17.91
C HIS A 114 -6.38 -21.98 16.65
N THR A 115 -6.40 -22.78 15.59
CA THR A 115 -5.95 -22.42 14.25
C THR A 115 -6.95 -22.96 13.24
N SER A 116 -7.19 -22.21 12.17
CA SER A 116 -8.00 -22.63 11.03
C SER A 116 -7.48 -21.89 9.81
N PRO A 117 -7.39 -22.54 8.64
CA PRO A 117 -7.10 -21.85 7.38
C PRO A 117 -8.04 -20.66 7.14
N VAL A 118 -9.28 -20.74 7.62
CA VAL A 118 -10.27 -19.66 7.53
C VAL A 118 -9.89 -18.46 8.41
N TRP A 119 -9.35 -18.69 9.61
CA TRP A 119 -8.85 -17.62 10.48
C TRP A 119 -7.64 -16.92 9.87
N GLU A 120 -6.73 -17.68 9.28
CA GLU A 120 -5.54 -17.15 8.61
C GLU A 120 -5.92 -16.30 7.39
N ALA A 121 -6.85 -16.79 6.56
CA ALA A 121 -7.36 -16.02 5.43
C ALA A 121 -8.07 -14.73 5.87
N LEU A 122 -8.85 -14.79 6.95
CA LEU A 122 -9.49 -13.63 7.55
C LEU A 122 -8.45 -12.62 8.08
N ALA A 123 -7.44 -13.09 8.82
CA ALA A 123 -6.38 -12.26 9.39
C ALA A 123 -5.54 -11.60 8.28
N ALA A 124 -5.17 -12.34 7.23
CA ALA A 124 -4.48 -11.80 6.07
C ALA A 124 -5.30 -10.69 5.39
N ARG A 125 -6.61 -10.90 5.23
CA ARG A 125 -7.50 -9.92 4.62
C ARG A 125 -7.71 -8.68 5.49
N GLN A 126 -7.80 -8.83 6.81
CA GLN A 126 -7.86 -7.70 7.74
C GLN A 126 -6.54 -6.91 7.79
N GLY A 127 -5.40 -7.60 7.73
CA GLY A 127 -4.08 -6.99 7.62
C GLY A 127 -3.95 -6.14 6.34
N LEU A 128 -4.41 -6.68 5.20
CA LEU A 128 -4.46 -5.95 3.93
C LEU A 128 -5.30 -4.67 4.05
N PHE A 129 -6.51 -4.73 4.60
CA PHE A 129 -7.35 -3.55 4.77
C PHE A 129 -6.71 -2.50 5.68
N THR A 130 -6.09 -2.93 6.78
CA THR A 130 -5.40 -2.03 7.72
C THR A 130 -4.23 -1.32 7.03
N ASN A 131 -3.44 -2.05 6.24
CA ASN A 131 -2.32 -1.48 5.49
C ASN A 131 -2.78 -0.50 4.40
N VAL A 132 -3.86 -0.84 3.68
CA VAL A 132 -4.45 0.05 2.66
C VAL A 132 -4.99 1.33 3.31
N GLN A 133 -5.66 1.22 4.46
CA GLN A 133 -6.15 2.38 5.22
C GLN A 133 -5.01 3.30 5.62
N TRP A 134 -3.93 2.77 6.21
CA TRP A 134 -2.77 3.59 6.59
C TRP A 134 -2.08 4.21 5.37
N SER A 135 -1.98 3.48 4.26
CA SER A 135 -1.42 4.01 3.02
C SER A 135 -2.24 5.18 2.47
N LEU A 136 -3.58 5.09 2.52
CA LEU A 136 -4.47 6.19 2.14
C LEU A 136 -4.30 7.41 3.04
N VAL A 137 -4.21 7.22 4.37
CA VAL A 137 -3.97 8.31 5.32
C VAL A 137 -2.63 8.98 5.05
N ILE A 138 -1.58 8.19 4.87
CA ILE A 138 -0.24 8.70 4.56
C ILE A 138 -0.27 9.48 3.24
N MET A 139 -0.88 8.96 2.18
CA MET A 139 -0.97 9.68 0.90
C MET A 139 -1.82 10.95 1.00
N ALA A 140 -2.91 10.93 1.77
CA ALA A 140 -3.78 12.08 1.96
C ALA A 140 -3.10 13.23 2.72
N ILE A 141 -2.14 12.92 3.61
CA ILE A 141 -1.39 13.93 4.36
C ILE A 141 -0.10 14.31 3.63
N LEU A 142 0.74 13.32 3.32
CA LEU A 142 2.07 13.52 2.74
C LEU A 142 1.99 13.98 1.28
N GLY A 143 1.02 13.50 0.51
CA GLY A 143 0.83 13.88 -0.89
C GLY A 143 0.68 15.40 -1.07
N PRO A 144 -0.35 16.03 -0.48
CA PRO A 144 -0.50 17.49 -0.48
C PRO A 144 0.72 18.24 0.02
N CYS A 145 1.38 17.77 1.08
CA CYS A 145 2.57 18.42 1.64
C CYS A 145 3.75 18.39 0.65
N LEU A 146 4.03 17.25 0.02
CA LEU A 146 5.07 17.11 -0.99
C LEU A 146 4.74 17.92 -2.24
N THR A 147 3.47 17.91 -2.69
CA THR A 147 3.02 18.73 -3.82
C THR A 147 3.13 20.23 -3.52
N LEU A 148 2.78 20.66 -2.31
CA LEU A 148 2.95 22.05 -1.87
C LEU A 148 4.41 22.46 -1.85
N ARG A 149 5.29 21.60 -1.30
CA ARG A 149 6.74 21.83 -1.29
C ARG A 149 7.32 21.90 -2.70
N ALA A 150 6.91 21.01 -3.60
CA ALA A 150 7.42 20.95 -4.97
C ALA A 150 6.97 22.14 -5.82
N LEU A 151 5.71 22.59 -5.64
CA LEU A 151 5.12 23.64 -6.48
C LEU A 151 5.28 25.04 -5.89
N GLY A 152 5.51 25.17 -4.58
CA GLY A 152 5.71 26.45 -3.89
C GLY A 152 4.48 27.38 -3.93
N SER A 153 3.32 26.90 -4.39
CA SER A 153 2.12 27.72 -4.59
C SER A 153 0.87 26.97 -4.17
N LEU A 154 0.19 27.47 -3.13
CA LEU A 154 -1.03 26.85 -2.57
C LEU A 154 -2.16 26.74 -3.60
N ARG A 155 -2.34 27.74 -4.48
CA ARG A 155 -3.37 27.71 -5.53
C ARG A 155 -3.11 26.62 -6.55
N LEU A 156 -1.85 26.48 -6.98
CA LEU A 156 -1.46 25.44 -7.93
C LEU A 156 -1.62 24.05 -7.31
N THR A 157 -1.21 23.89 -6.05
CA THR A 157 -1.44 22.66 -5.29
C THR A 157 -2.92 22.35 -5.15
N ALA A 158 -3.77 23.33 -4.82
CA ALA A 158 -5.21 23.12 -4.72
C ALA A 158 -5.82 22.68 -6.06
N ALA A 159 -5.43 23.28 -7.18
CA ALA A 159 -5.88 22.87 -8.51
C ALA A 159 -5.47 21.43 -8.85
N VAL A 160 -4.23 21.04 -8.52
CA VAL A 160 -3.74 19.66 -8.68
C VAL A 160 -4.54 18.68 -7.81
N LEU A 161 -4.79 19.03 -6.54
CA LEU A 161 -5.54 18.18 -5.62
C LEU A 161 -7.00 18.02 -6.04
N VAL A 162 -7.67 19.10 -6.48
CA VAL A 162 -9.04 19.03 -7.01
C VAL A 162 -9.10 18.13 -8.23
N SER A 163 -8.15 18.27 -9.17
CA SER A 163 -8.06 17.38 -10.33
C SER A 163 -7.87 15.92 -9.90
N MET A 164 -6.96 15.66 -8.96
CA MET A 164 -6.67 14.31 -8.47
C MET A 164 -7.89 13.67 -7.78
N VAL A 165 -8.56 14.42 -6.89
CA VAL A 165 -9.78 13.95 -6.20
C VAL A 165 -10.87 13.67 -7.22
N SER A 166 -11.06 14.53 -8.22
CA SER A 166 -11.98 14.29 -9.33
C SER A 166 -11.67 12.98 -10.06
N THR A 167 -10.39 12.72 -10.39
CA THR A 167 -9.98 11.46 -11.04
C THR A 167 -10.32 10.25 -10.18
N VAL A 168 -10.03 10.29 -8.88
CA VAL A 168 -10.33 9.19 -7.95
C VAL A 168 -11.85 8.96 -7.84
N LEU A 169 -12.66 10.02 -7.75
CA LEU A 169 -14.12 9.91 -7.69
C LEU A 169 -14.71 9.31 -8.97
N VAL A 170 -14.24 9.75 -10.14
CA VAL A 170 -14.63 9.17 -11.43
C VAL A 170 -14.26 7.70 -11.48
N GLN A 171 -13.06 7.33 -11.01
CA GLN A 171 -12.62 5.94 -10.99
C GLN A 171 -13.47 5.10 -10.02
N CYS A 172 -13.77 5.60 -8.82
CA CYS A 172 -14.69 4.93 -7.91
C CYS A 172 -16.07 4.72 -8.56
N MET A 173 -16.61 5.74 -9.23
CA MET A 173 -17.89 5.65 -9.95
C MET A 173 -17.86 4.59 -11.06
N VAL A 174 -16.77 4.51 -11.83
CA VAL A 174 -16.57 3.50 -12.87
C VAL A 174 -16.58 2.09 -12.26
N LEU A 175 -15.79 1.88 -11.21
CA LEU A 175 -15.62 0.57 -10.59
C LEU A 175 -16.88 0.09 -9.87
N THR A 176 -17.52 0.95 -9.07
CA THR A 176 -18.71 0.56 -8.29
C THR A 176 -20.00 0.68 -9.08
N GLY A 177 -20.08 1.61 -10.02
CA GLY A 177 -21.28 1.90 -10.82
C GLY A 177 -21.35 1.05 -12.08
N TRP A 178 -20.48 1.33 -13.06
CA TRP A 178 -20.52 0.66 -14.37
C TRP A 178 -20.17 -0.81 -14.28
N PHE A 179 -19.10 -1.14 -13.57
CA PHE A 179 -18.67 -2.54 -13.45
C PHE A 179 -19.37 -3.30 -12.32
N ARG A 180 -20.08 -2.59 -11.43
CA ARG A 180 -20.74 -3.17 -10.23
C ARG A 180 -19.80 -4.04 -9.41
N TRP A 181 -18.50 -3.74 -9.41
CA TRP A 181 -17.51 -4.55 -8.71
C TRP A 181 -17.61 -4.30 -7.21
N LYS A 182 -17.58 -5.39 -6.45
CA LYS A 182 -17.39 -5.34 -5.00
C LYS A 182 -15.94 -5.00 -4.77
N VAL A 183 -15.66 -3.78 -4.29
CA VAL A 183 -14.31 -3.36 -3.93
C VAL A 183 -13.79 -4.28 -2.83
N ALA A 184 -12.91 -5.22 -3.19
CA ALA A 184 -12.18 -6.01 -2.21
C ALA A 184 -10.82 -5.35 -1.94
N ALA A 185 -10.04 -5.97 -1.06
CA ALA A 185 -8.79 -5.39 -0.59
C ALA A 185 -7.77 -5.19 -1.73
N MET A 186 -7.79 -6.08 -2.74
CA MET A 186 -6.87 -5.99 -3.88
C MET A 186 -7.22 -4.83 -4.81
N GLU A 187 -8.49 -4.57 -5.06
CA GLU A 187 -8.95 -3.43 -5.86
C GLU A 187 -8.65 -2.12 -5.14
N ALA A 188 -8.81 -2.09 -3.81
CA ALA A 188 -8.44 -0.94 -2.99
C ALA A 188 -6.92 -0.66 -3.02
N LEU A 189 -6.09 -1.71 -2.96
CA LEU A 189 -4.64 -1.58 -3.12
C LEU A 189 -4.27 -1.09 -4.53
N GLY A 190 -4.94 -1.62 -5.57
CA GLY A 190 -4.80 -1.15 -6.93
C GLY A 190 -5.11 0.34 -7.07
N LEU A 191 -6.22 0.81 -6.49
CA LEU A 191 -6.60 2.22 -6.43
C LEU A 191 -5.55 3.08 -5.73
N VAL A 192 -4.93 2.60 -4.64
CA VAL A 192 -3.86 3.31 -3.92
C VAL A 192 -2.63 3.50 -4.80
N ILE A 193 -2.10 2.41 -5.36
CA ILE A 193 -0.93 2.43 -6.26
C ILE A 193 -1.22 3.35 -7.45
N TYR A 194 -2.43 3.23 -7.99
CA TYR A 194 -2.89 4.03 -9.10
C TYR A 194 -2.97 5.52 -8.78
N THR A 195 -3.48 5.89 -7.60
CA THR A 195 -3.55 7.29 -7.15
C THR A 195 -2.14 7.89 -7.03
N GLY A 196 -1.16 7.11 -6.58
CA GLY A 196 0.25 7.54 -6.59
C GLY A 196 0.77 7.83 -8.01
N PHE A 197 0.44 6.95 -8.96
CA PHE A 197 0.78 7.16 -10.37
C PHE A 197 0.05 8.39 -10.96
N MET A 198 -1.22 8.63 -10.60
CA MET A 198 -1.97 9.83 -10.97
C MET A 198 -1.31 11.10 -10.50
N LEU A 199 -0.88 11.11 -9.24
CA LEU A 199 -0.22 12.25 -8.65
C LEU A 199 1.04 12.63 -9.45
N HIS A 200 1.80 11.63 -9.89
CA HIS A 200 2.98 11.85 -10.73
C HIS A 200 2.63 12.55 -12.05
N LEU A 201 1.61 12.06 -12.77
CA LEU A 201 1.20 12.65 -14.05
C LEU A 201 0.70 14.10 -13.89
N HIS A 202 -0.09 14.37 -12.86
CA HIS A 202 -0.57 15.72 -12.56
C HIS A 202 0.58 16.66 -12.16
N LEU A 203 1.56 16.15 -11.42
CA LEU A 203 2.72 16.92 -10.99
C LEU A 203 3.60 17.31 -12.19
N LEU A 204 3.78 16.44 -13.19
CA LEU A 204 4.53 16.78 -14.40
C LEU A 204 3.94 17.99 -15.14
N VAL A 205 2.62 18.01 -15.31
CA VAL A 205 1.91 19.14 -15.94
C VAL A 205 2.06 20.40 -15.08
N ALA A 206 1.88 20.28 -13.76
CA ALA A 206 1.98 21.40 -12.83
C ALA A 206 3.40 22.01 -12.76
N VAL A 207 4.44 21.17 -12.78
CA VAL A 207 5.84 21.60 -12.85
C VAL A 207 6.12 22.29 -14.18
N GLY A 208 5.65 21.74 -15.30
CA GLY A 208 5.77 22.37 -16.61
C GLY A 208 5.09 23.74 -16.69
N TYR A 209 3.98 23.92 -15.97
CA TYR A 209 3.30 25.21 -15.82
C TYR A 209 4.11 26.20 -14.98
N ALA A 210 4.67 25.74 -13.85
CA ALA A 210 5.47 26.56 -12.95
C ALA A 210 6.82 26.98 -13.56
N ALA A 211 7.40 26.16 -14.44
CA ALA A 211 8.72 26.38 -15.03
C ALA A 211 8.78 27.55 -16.02
N VAL A 212 7.65 28.08 -16.48
CA VAL A 212 7.64 29.16 -17.48
C VAL A 212 8.16 30.46 -16.86
N PRO A 213 9.24 31.05 -17.40
CA PRO A 213 9.78 32.31 -16.91
C PRO A 213 8.73 33.42 -16.96
N SER A 214 8.76 34.30 -15.97
CA SER A 214 7.92 35.51 -16.02
C SER A 214 8.41 36.39 -17.18
N PRO A 215 7.52 36.99 -17.97
CA PRO A 215 7.95 37.98 -18.97
C PRO A 215 8.73 39.06 -18.23
N SER A 216 9.98 39.28 -18.62
CA SER A 216 10.73 40.43 -18.13
C SER A 216 9.93 41.67 -18.50
N PRO A 217 9.78 42.66 -17.58
CA PRO A 217 9.18 43.93 -17.95
C PRO A 217 9.87 44.42 -19.22
N PRO A 218 9.12 44.97 -20.21
CA PRO A 218 9.77 45.59 -21.35
C PRO A 218 10.84 46.51 -20.79
N ALA A 219 12.08 46.37 -21.26
CA ALA A 219 13.19 47.20 -20.83
C ALA A 219 12.85 48.62 -21.26
N GLY A 220 12.04 49.30 -20.46
CA GLY A 220 11.34 50.50 -20.85
C GLY A 220 12.39 51.55 -21.09
N ASP A 221 12.57 51.90 -22.36
CA ASP A 221 13.14 53.10 -23.00
C ASP A 221 14.02 54.03 -22.16
N SER A 222 14.75 53.49 -21.19
CA SER A 222 15.74 54.19 -20.38
C SER A 222 16.95 54.58 -21.25
N ALA A 223 16.98 54.10 -22.50
CA ALA A 223 17.83 54.59 -23.59
C ALA A 223 17.57 56.06 -23.99
N ALA A 224 16.46 56.70 -23.58
CA ALA A 224 16.18 58.09 -23.92
C ALA A 224 16.80 59.14 -22.96
N SER A 225 17.54 58.75 -21.92
CA SER A 225 18.18 59.70 -20.98
C SER A 225 19.72 59.62 -20.90
N GLY A 226 20.37 58.91 -21.82
CA GLY A 226 21.79 58.56 -21.73
C GLY A 226 22.73 59.15 -22.79
N THR A 227 22.33 60.18 -23.55
CA THR A 227 23.14 60.73 -24.66
C THR A 227 24.14 61.81 -24.26
N GLU A 228 24.57 61.91 -22.99
CA GLU A 228 25.57 62.94 -22.58
C GLU A 228 26.76 62.47 -21.72
N ALA A 229 26.88 61.19 -21.34
CA ALA A 229 27.94 60.77 -20.40
C ALA A 229 29.04 59.85 -20.95
N LEU A 230 29.07 59.58 -22.27
CA LEU A 230 30.05 58.66 -22.90
C LEU A 230 31.06 59.40 -23.78
N CYS A 231 31.75 60.38 -23.18
CA CYS A 231 32.96 61.00 -23.72
C CYS A 231 33.93 61.35 -22.58
N ARG A 232 34.28 60.39 -21.71
CA ARG A 232 35.51 60.51 -20.90
C ARG A 232 35.94 59.18 -20.27
N GLN A 233 37.21 58.86 -20.54
CA GLN A 233 38.05 57.87 -19.85
C GLN A 233 37.72 56.40 -20.16
N GLY A 234 38.64 55.57 -20.62
CA GLY A 234 40.08 55.70 -20.77
C GLY A 234 40.62 54.28 -20.97
N SER A 235 41.48 54.09 -21.95
CA SER A 235 42.16 52.83 -22.22
C SER A 235 42.99 52.39 -21.01
N VAL A 236 42.77 51.18 -20.51
CA VAL A 236 43.79 50.47 -19.73
C VAL A 236 43.81 49.00 -20.11
N ASP A 237 45.03 48.59 -20.38
CA ASP A 237 45.62 47.35 -20.88
C ASP A 237 45.03 46.00 -20.43
N LEU A 238 45.03 45.08 -21.41
CA LEU A 238 45.02 43.62 -21.23
C LEU A 238 46.36 43.14 -20.65
N PRO A 239 46.33 42.14 -19.76
CA PRO A 239 47.37 41.13 -19.72
C PRO A 239 46.82 39.76 -20.15
N GLN A 240 47.56 39.20 -21.08
CA GLN A 240 47.51 37.85 -21.61
C GLN A 240 48.36 36.92 -20.72
N ASP A 241 48.01 35.62 -20.70
CA ASP A 241 48.76 34.42 -20.23
C ASP A 241 48.14 33.64 -19.04
N ASP A 242 47.36 32.59 -19.38
CA ASP A 242 47.48 31.13 -19.07
C ASP A 242 47.91 30.60 -17.67
N PRO A 243 47.72 29.29 -17.34
CA PRO A 243 46.65 28.32 -17.63
C PRO A 243 46.26 27.48 -16.35
N GLU A 244 45.57 26.34 -16.55
CA GLU A 244 45.30 25.21 -15.61
C GLU A 244 44.22 25.38 -14.52
N LEU A 245 43.06 24.75 -14.76
CA LEU A 245 42.41 23.97 -13.70
C LEU A 245 41.65 22.76 -14.28
N LEU A 246 42.12 21.58 -13.91
CA LEU A 246 41.48 20.28 -14.11
C LEU A 246 40.00 20.30 -13.67
N VAL A 247 39.10 20.00 -14.60
CA VAL A 247 37.77 19.46 -14.27
C VAL A 247 37.80 17.99 -14.66
N VAL A 248 37.64 17.15 -13.65
CA VAL A 248 37.45 15.70 -13.78
C VAL A 248 36.12 15.48 -14.50
N GLU A 249 36.22 15.00 -15.74
CA GLU A 249 35.11 14.59 -16.58
C GLU A 249 34.67 13.19 -16.13
N GLU A 250 33.49 13.09 -15.50
CA GLU A 250 32.87 11.82 -15.15
C GLU A 250 32.04 11.35 -16.35
N ASP A 251 32.54 10.32 -17.03
CA ASP A 251 31.93 9.66 -18.18
C ASP A 251 30.53 9.11 -17.83
N VAL A 252 29.48 9.78 -18.33
CA VAL A 252 28.12 9.24 -18.39
C VAL A 252 27.76 9.05 -19.86
N PRO A 253 27.45 7.82 -20.33
CA PRO A 253 27.16 7.58 -21.73
C PRO A 253 25.87 8.28 -22.16
N ARG A 254 26.05 9.36 -22.92
CA ARG A 254 24.99 10.11 -23.59
C ARG A 254 24.51 9.28 -24.79
N ALA A 255 23.32 8.70 -24.67
CA ALA A 255 22.64 8.09 -25.80
C ALA A 255 22.23 9.21 -26.77
N ASP A 256 22.95 9.31 -27.89
CA ASP A 256 22.56 10.12 -29.04
C ASP A 256 21.22 9.62 -29.58
N SER A 257 20.16 10.37 -29.28
CA SER A 257 18.91 10.35 -30.04
C SER A 257 18.70 11.76 -30.56
N GLY A 258 19.42 12.06 -31.65
CA GLY A 258 19.18 13.24 -32.45
C GLY A 258 17.79 13.17 -33.07
N LEU A 259 16.80 13.79 -32.43
CA LEU A 259 15.57 14.21 -33.09
C LEU A 259 15.68 15.71 -33.36
N ILE A 260 16.11 16.01 -34.58
CA ILE A 260 16.07 17.34 -35.17
C ILE A 260 14.59 17.73 -35.31
N CYS A 261 14.07 18.56 -34.40
CA CYS A 261 12.85 19.30 -34.66
C CYS A 261 13.19 20.50 -35.55
N ASP A 262 13.05 20.27 -36.86
CA ASP A 262 13.13 21.27 -37.92
C ASP A 262 12.08 22.37 -37.67
N ARG A 263 12.55 23.54 -37.23
CA ARG A 263 11.75 24.73 -36.93
C ARG A 263 11.49 25.51 -38.22
N ARG A 264 10.71 24.94 -39.13
CA ARG A 264 10.27 25.63 -40.36
C ARG A 264 9.06 26.53 -40.09
N SER A 265 9.35 27.84 -40.10
CA SER A 265 8.58 28.91 -40.75
C SER A 265 7.05 28.94 -40.56
N LEU A 266 6.59 29.75 -39.59
CA LEU A 266 5.29 30.43 -39.65
C LEU A 266 5.51 31.84 -40.21
N PRO A 267 4.69 32.31 -41.18
CA PRO A 267 4.84 33.64 -41.77
C PRO A 267 4.41 34.76 -40.81
N PRO A 268 5.00 35.96 -40.91
CA PRO A 268 4.56 37.12 -40.15
C PRO A 268 3.24 37.67 -40.71
N LEU A 269 2.23 37.79 -39.86
CA LEU A 269 0.97 38.48 -40.19
C LEU A 269 1.23 39.99 -40.12
N VAL A 270 1.55 40.59 -41.26
CA VAL A 270 1.65 42.04 -41.44
C VAL A 270 0.24 42.61 -41.55
N ALA A 271 -0.24 43.25 -40.49
CA ALA A 271 -1.43 44.10 -40.55
C ALA A 271 -0.97 45.54 -40.78
N SER A 272 -1.15 46.03 -42.00
CA SER A 272 -1.03 47.43 -42.35
C SER A 272 -2.27 48.20 -41.88
N ALA A 273 -2.06 49.23 -41.04
CA ALA A 273 -3.06 50.24 -40.74
C ALA A 273 -2.56 51.59 -41.29
N PRO A 274 -3.44 52.45 -41.85
CA PRO A 274 -3.05 53.65 -42.54
C PRO A 274 -2.76 54.82 -41.59
N GLU A 275 -1.72 55.57 -41.93
CA GLU A 275 -1.37 56.86 -41.36
C GLU A 275 -2.48 57.89 -41.63
N GLY A 276 -3.01 58.47 -40.55
CA GLY A 276 -3.96 59.56 -40.57
C GLY A 276 -3.46 60.70 -39.68
N LEU A 277 -3.20 61.83 -40.33
CA LEU A 277 -2.61 63.07 -39.82
C LEU A 277 -3.17 63.60 -38.49
N ALA A 278 -2.22 64.12 -37.70
CA ALA A 278 -2.41 64.86 -36.48
C ALA A 278 -3.22 66.16 -36.63
N SER A 279 -4.02 66.48 -35.60
CA SER A 279 -4.20 67.87 -35.15
C SER A 279 -4.43 67.85 -33.64
N GLY A 280 -3.64 68.66 -32.92
CA GLY A 280 -3.45 68.59 -31.48
C GLY A 280 -4.54 69.24 -30.64
N SER A 281 -4.64 68.77 -29.39
CA SER A 281 -5.13 69.53 -28.25
C SER A 281 -4.55 68.93 -26.96
N PRO A 282 -3.97 69.73 -26.06
CA PRO A 282 -3.44 69.24 -24.79
C PRO A 282 -4.60 69.04 -23.81
N SER A 283 -5.19 67.84 -23.84
CA SER A 283 -6.18 67.41 -22.84
C SER A 283 -5.46 67.01 -21.54
N ARG A 284 -5.66 67.86 -20.54
CA ARG A 284 -5.31 67.68 -19.12
C ARG A 284 -5.70 66.26 -18.66
N SER A 285 -4.69 65.41 -18.47
CA SER A 285 -4.87 64.02 -18.04
C SER A 285 -5.37 63.95 -16.60
N LEU A 286 -6.61 63.50 -16.42
CA LEU A 286 -7.18 63.15 -15.13
C LEU A 286 -6.51 61.87 -14.62
N PRO A 287 -5.86 61.89 -13.43
CA PRO A 287 -5.25 60.72 -12.83
C PRO A 287 -6.35 59.84 -12.23
N GLY A 288 -6.92 58.95 -13.03
CA GLY A 288 -8.01 58.07 -12.58
C GLY A 288 -8.39 56.93 -13.53
N ALA A 289 -7.57 56.65 -14.55
CA ALA A 289 -7.81 55.51 -15.44
C ALA A 289 -7.49 54.20 -14.70
N SER A 290 -8.57 53.56 -14.28
CA SER A 290 -8.68 52.32 -13.51
C SER A 290 -7.95 51.11 -14.14
N PRO A 291 -7.59 50.08 -13.34
CA PRO A 291 -6.69 48.97 -13.68
C PRO A 291 -7.33 47.88 -14.57
N ARG A 292 -8.08 48.26 -15.62
CA ARG A 292 -8.75 47.30 -16.51
C ARG A 292 -7.80 46.55 -17.46
N ILE A 293 -6.58 47.05 -17.66
CA ILE A 293 -5.61 46.46 -18.61
C ILE A 293 -4.97 45.17 -18.05
N ASP A 294 -4.94 44.99 -16.72
CA ASP A 294 -4.18 43.91 -16.09
C ASP A 294 -4.85 42.51 -16.19
N MET A 295 -6.17 42.42 -16.39
CA MET A 295 -6.87 41.13 -16.41
C MET A 295 -6.62 40.34 -17.70
N ASP A 296 -6.53 41.01 -18.84
CA ASP A 296 -6.30 40.36 -20.13
C ASP A 296 -4.86 39.83 -20.22
N GLU A 297 -3.89 40.56 -19.65
CA GLU A 297 -2.49 40.11 -19.57
C GLU A 297 -2.34 38.85 -18.72
N ALA A 298 -3.02 38.77 -17.57
CA ALA A 298 -3.00 37.57 -16.72
C ALA A 298 -3.60 36.35 -17.43
N ALA A 299 -4.72 36.51 -18.14
CA ALA A 299 -5.34 35.43 -18.91
C ALA A 299 -4.43 34.94 -20.05
N LEU A 300 -3.77 35.86 -20.76
CA LEU A 300 -2.80 35.53 -21.81
C LEU A 300 -1.56 34.82 -21.26
N ASP A 301 -1.05 35.25 -20.09
CA ASP A 301 0.07 34.57 -19.41
C ASP A 301 -0.32 33.14 -19.00
N ARG A 302 -1.51 32.94 -18.39
CA ARG A 302 -2.00 31.59 -18.06
C ARG A 302 -2.10 30.71 -19.29
N ARG A 303 -2.64 31.22 -20.40
CA ARG A 303 -2.73 30.48 -21.66
C ARG A 303 -1.35 30.08 -22.18
N ARG A 304 -0.38 31.00 -22.18
CA ARG A 304 1.00 30.71 -22.56
C ARG A 304 1.62 29.61 -21.68
N ARG A 305 1.43 29.71 -20.37
CA ARG A 305 1.92 28.71 -19.40
C ARG A 305 1.32 27.33 -19.61
N VAL A 306 0.01 27.25 -19.82
CA VAL A 306 -0.69 26.00 -20.10
C VAL A 306 -0.21 25.38 -21.41
N LEU A 307 -0.07 26.16 -22.48
CA LEU A 307 0.43 25.65 -23.77
C LEU A 307 1.86 25.12 -23.65
N HIS A 308 2.73 25.82 -22.92
CA HIS A 308 4.08 25.34 -22.63
C HIS A 308 4.06 24.04 -21.81
N ALA A 309 3.25 24.00 -20.73
CA ALA A 309 3.10 22.82 -19.89
C ALA A 309 2.63 21.61 -20.69
N LEU A 310 1.63 21.79 -21.57
CA LEU A 310 1.14 20.75 -22.46
C LEU A 310 2.20 20.29 -23.46
N GLY A 311 2.93 21.22 -24.08
CA GLY A 311 4.03 20.87 -25.00
C GLY A 311 5.12 20.02 -24.33
N PHE A 312 5.41 20.30 -23.05
CA PHE A 312 6.40 19.55 -22.28
C PHE A 312 5.89 18.20 -21.76
N SER A 313 4.64 18.14 -21.28
CA SER A 313 4.11 17.00 -20.52
C SER A 313 3.20 16.06 -21.31
N ALA A 314 2.66 16.48 -22.47
CA ALA A 314 1.69 15.66 -23.21
C ALA A 314 2.24 14.30 -23.64
N TRP A 315 3.48 14.27 -24.15
CA TRP A 315 4.11 13.01 -24.59
C TRP A 315 4.39 12.05 -23.43
N PRO A 316 5.08 12.44 -22.33
CA PRO A 316 5.24 11.57 -21.16
C PRO A 316 3.91 11.04 -20.62
N VAL A 317 2.90 11.90 -20.50
CA VAL A 317 1.58 11.50 -19.98
C VAL A 317 0.89 10.49 -20.90
N ALA A 318 0.90 10.74 -22.22
CA ALA A 318 0.32 9.84 -23.20
C ALA A 318 1.06 8.48 -23.23
N TYR A 319 2.39 8.49 -23.18
CA TYR A 319 3.22 7.29 -23.12
C TYR A 319 2.92 6.45 -21.87
N CYS A 320 2.90 7.10 -20.70
CA CYS A 320 2.58 6.47 -19.43
C CYS A 320 1.17 5.87 -19.43
N ALA A 321 0.18 6.57 -19.97
CA ALA A 321 -1.19 6.07 -20.09
C ALA A 321 -1.29 4.89 -21.07
N ALA A 322 -0.61 4.97 -22.22
CA ALA A 322 -0.57 3.89 -23.20
C ALA A 322 0.06 2.61 -22.61
N LEU A 323 1.15 2.76 -21.85
CA LEU A 323 1.77 1.65 -21.14
C LEU A 323 0.83 1.04 -20.09
N GLY A 324 0.11 1.87 -19.33
CA GLY A 324 -0.91 1.41 -18.37
C GLY A 324 -2.04 0.62 -19.04
N VAL A 325 -2.54 1.11 -20.18
CA VAL A 325 -3.55 0.40 -20.99
C VAL A 325 -2.99 -0.91 -21.52
N LEU A 326 -1.77 -0.92 -22.06
CA LEU A 326 -1.12 -2.13 -22.57
C LEU A 326 -0.99 -3.18 -21.47
N ILE A 327 -0.47 -2.81 -20.29
CA ILE A 327 -0.39 -3.71 -19.15
C ILE A 327 -1.77 -4.23 -18.78
N GLY A 328 -2.79 -3.36 -18.73
CA GLY A 328 -4.16 -3.76 -18.43
C GLY A 328 -4.71 -4.80 -19.42
N ILE A 329 -4.46 -4.62 -20.73
CA ILE A 329 -4.82 -5.59 -21.77
C ILE A 329 -4.07 -6.92 -21.55
N LEU A 330 -2.77 -6.87 -21.27
CA LEU A 330 -1.98 -8.07 -20.97
C LEU A 330 -2.54 -8.82 -19.75
N MET A 331 -3.01 -8.10 -18.72
CA MET A 331 -3.64 -8.71 -17.53
C MET A 331 -4.99 -9.35 -17.84
N MET A 332 -5.74 -8.85 -18.82
CA MET A 332 -7.00 -9.45 -19.24
C MET A 332 -6.83 -10.73 -20.07
N MET A 333 -5.61 -11.03 -20.55
CA MET A 333 -5.38 -12.25 -21.31
C MET A 333 -5.56 -13.52 -20.46
N PRO A 334 -6.23 -14.57 -20.99
CA PRO A 334 -6.63 -15.74 -20.22
C PRO A 334 -5.44 -16.66 -19.95
N VAL A 335 -4.73 -16.42 -18.86
CA VAL A 335 -3.80 -17.38 -18.28
C VAL A 335 -4.24 -17.66 -16.85
N GLY A 336 -4.99 -18.75 -16.65
CA GLY A 336 -5.16 -19.47 -15.38
C GLY A 336 -5.94 -18.84 -14.20
N LEU A 337 -6.27 -17.55 -14.20
CA LEU A 337 -7.02 -16.88 -13.10
C LEU A 337 -7.96 -15.81 -13.67
N VAL A 338 -9.03 -16.25 -14.34
CA VAL A 338 -9.77 -15.44 -15.31
C VAL A 338 -10.54 -14.26 -14.69
N GLU A 339 -11.12 -14.42 -13.50
CA GLU A 339 -12.07 -13.43 -12.98
C GLU A 339 -11.40 -12.24 -12.25
N THR A 340 -10.40 -12.51 -11.40
CA THR A 340 -9.67 -11.44 -10.67
C THR A 340 -8.71 -10.68 -11.59
N ARG A 341 -8.11 -11.33 -12.59
CA ARG A 341 -7.20 -10.67 -13.51
C ARG A 341 -7.92 -9.80 -14.54
N SER A 342 -9.06 -10.27 -15.06
CA SER A 342 -9.85 -9.50 -16.03
C SER A 342 -10.42 -8.22 -15.40
N SER A 343 -10.91 -8.30 -14.16
CA SER A 343 -11.36 -7.13 -13.41
C SER A 343 -10.20 -6.16 -13.12
N MET A 344 -9.06 -6.64 -12.64
CA MET A 344 -7.91 -5.76 -12.39
C MET A 344 -7.36 -5.12 -13.67
N GLY A 345 -7.36 -5.84 -14.79
CA GLY A 345 -6.97 -5.31 -16.10
C GLY A 345 -7.91 -4.21 -16.59
N ALA A 346 -9.23 -4.43 -16.52
CA ALA A 346 -10.22 -3.42 -16.89
C ALA A 346 -10.23 -2.19 -15.94
N ALA A 347 -9.97 -2.39 -14.64
CA ALA A 347 -9.68 -1.28 -13.72
C ALA A 347 -8.50 -0.46 -14.23
N LEU A 348 -7.38 -1.10 -14.55
CA LEU A 348 -6.16 -0.40 -14.96
C LEU A 348 -6.34 0.35 -16.29
N ILE A 349 -7.04 -0.23 -17.26
CA ILE A 349 -7.36 0.43 -18.54
C ILE A 349 -8.22 1.67 -18.31
N SER A 350 -9.36 1.50 -17.62
CA SER A 350 -10.30 2.60 -17.36
C SER A 350 -9.63 3.74 -16.60
N ALA A 351 -8.83 3.38 -15.59
CA ALA A 351 -8.08 4.32 -14.82
C ALA A 351 -7.11 5.09 -15.72
N SER A 352 -6.30 4.39 -16.53
CA SER A 352 -5.25 4.98 -17.38
C SER A 352 -5.82 5.99 -18.38
N ILE A 353 -7.01 5.71 -18.91
CA ILE A 353 -7.73 6.63 -19.79
C ILE A 353 -8.24 7.84 -19.00
N ALA A 354 -8.91 7.62 -17.86
CA ALA A 354 -9.43 8.69 -17.03
C ALA A 354 -8.32 9.65 -16.58
N ALA A 355 -7.15 9.11 -16.25
CA ALA A 355 -5.94 9.84 -15.89
C ALA A 355 -5.42 10.77 -16.96
N ALA A 356 -5.19 10.22 -18.16
CA ALA A 356 -4.70 10.98 -19.29
C ALA A 356 -5.66 12.12 -19.60
N PHE A 357 -6.97 11.84 -19.55
CA PHE A 357 -8.00 12.84 -19.75
C PHE A 357 -7.94 13.94 -18.67
N HIS A 358 -7.83 13.58 -17.38
CA HIS A 358 -7.75 14.58 -16.32
C HIS A 358 -6.46 15.40 -16.38
N ALA A 359 -5.32 14.77 -16.62
CA ALA A 359 -4.02 15.44 -16.68
C ALA A 359 -3.89 16.34 -17.93
N LEU A 360 -4.45 15.95 -19.08
CA LEU A 360 -4.31 16.67 -20.35
C LEU A 360 -5.46 17.61 -20.71
N ALA A 361 -6.64 17.44 -20.10
CA ALA A 361 -7.80 18.28 -20.36
C ALA A 361 -8.27 19.03 -19.11
N LEU A 362 -8.59 18.30 -18.03
CA LEU A 362 -9.19 18.91 -16.85
C LEU A 362 -8.23 19.83 -16.12
N LEU A 363 -7.03 19.35 -15.78
CA LEU A 363 -6.02 20.13 -15.08
C LEU A 363 -5.63 21.39 -15.87
N PRO A 364 -5.28 21.33 -17.16
CA PRO A 364 -5.08 22.52 -17.99
C PRO A 364 -6.24 23.52 -17.94
N SER A 365 -7.48 23.03 -17.99
CA SER A 365 -8.67 23.88 -17.88
C SER A 365 -8.75 24.57 -16.52
N LEU A 366 -8.49 23.85 -15.43
CA LEU A 366 -8.39 24.42 -14.08
C LEU A 366 -7.25 25.44 -13.96
N LEU A 367 -6.12 25.21 -14.62
CA LEU A 367 -4.98 26.13 -14.66
C LEU A 367 -5.28 27.40 -15.48
N LEU A 368 -6.11 27.33 -16.51
CA LEU A 368 -6.58 28.53 -17.22
C LEU A 368 -7.46 29.41 -16.32
N ILE A 369 -8.32 28.79 -15.50
CA ILE A 369 -9.26 29.50 -14.63
C ILE A 369 -8.57 30.02 -13.36
N MET A 370 -7.75 29.19 -12.71
CA MET A 370 -7.24 29.42 -11.35
C MET A 370 -5.71 29.37 -11.24
N GLY A 371 -4.99 29.14 -12.33
CA GLY A 371 -3.54 29.00 -12.32
C GLY A 371 -2.85 30.28 -11.82
N PRO A 372 -1.87 30.17 -10.90
CA PRO A 372 -1.19 31.35 -10.37
C PRO A 372 -0.34 32.01 -11.45
N THR A 373 -0.46 33.34 -11.55
CA THR A 373 0.42 34.16 -12.38
C THR A 373 1.40 34.95 -11.52
N PRO A 374 2.53 35.43 -12.07
CA PRO A 374 3.42 36.35 -11.37
C PRO A 374 2.72 37.63 -10.90
N PHE A 375 1.66 38.03 -11.62
CA PHE A 375 0.82 39.18 -11.29
C PHE A 375 -0.01 38.92 -10.02
N ASP A 376 -0.53 37.70 -9.85
CA ASP A 376 -1.27 37.29 -8.64
C ASP A 376 -0.38 37.37 -7.38
N LEU A 377 0.90 37.00 -7.49
CA LEU A 377 1.85 37.06 -6.36
C LEU A 377 2.16 38.50 -5.94
N LYS A 378 2.26 39.43 -6.89
CA LYS A 378 2.45 40.86 -6.58
C LYS A 378 1.23 41.43 -5.87
N TRP A 379 0.03 41.09 -6.33
CA TRP A 379 -1.21 41.50 -5.68
C TRP A 379 -1.31 40.92 -4.27
N TRP A 380 -0.98 39.64 -4.07
CA TRP A 380 -1.01 39.00 -2.75
C TRP A 380 0.04 39.58 -1.80
N ARG A 381 1.25 39.90 -2.29
CA ARG A 381 2.29 40.57 -1.49
C ARG A 381 1.86 41.99 -1.09
N ARG A 382 1.16 42.72 -1.97
CA ARG A 382 0.55 44.03 -1.64
C ARG A 382 -0.59 43.90 -0.63
N PHE A 383 -1.42 42.88 -0.78
CA PHE A 383 -2.55 42.65 0.14
C PHE A 383 -2.06 42.28 1.54
N THR A 384 -1.06 41.41 1.65
CA THR A 384 -0.45 41.00 2.93
C THR A 384 0.33 42.12 3.61
N THR A 385 1.01 43.00 2.84
CA THR A 385 1.64 44.20 3.42
C THR A 385 0.60 45.22 3.87
N LEU A 386 -0.55 45.34 3.20
CA LEU A 386 -1.65 46.22 3.61
C LEU A 386 -2.48 45.68 4.79
N SER A 387 -2.43 44.38 5.09
CA SER A 387 -3.10 43.80 6.26
C SER A 387 -2.27 43.86 7.54
N HIS A 388 -1.02 44.30 7.48
CA HIS A 388 -0.13 44.45 8.64
C HIS A 388 0.01 45.86 9.31
N PRO A 389 -0.75 46.94 8.99
CA PRO A 389 -0.56 48.21 9.67
C PRO A 389 -1.25 48.34 11.04
N MET A 390 -1.94 47.30 11.55
CA MET A 390 -2.81 47.47 12.74
C MET A 390 -2.29 46.94 14.08
N GLU A 391 -1.14 46.24 14.15
CA GLU A 391 -0.72 45.58 15.40
C GLU A 391 0.70 45.95 15.86
N GLN A 392 1.15 47.17 15.56
CA GLN A 392 2.44 47.71 16.06
C GLN A 392 2.34 49.06 16.78
N ARG A 393 1.13 49.55 17.08
CA ARG A 393 0.90 50.62 18.06
C ARG A 393 0.22 49.97 19.27
N GLU A 394 0.91 49.95 20.42
CA GLU A 394 0.42 49.68 21.80
C GLU A 394 1.24 48.66 22.63
N LEU A 395 2.51 48.40 22.32
CA LEU A 395 3.43 47.83 23.33
C LEU A 395 4.71 48.66 23.40
N SER A 396 4.58 49.83 24.05
CA SER A 396 5.72 50.50 24.66
C SER A 396 6.21 49.66 25.86
N PRO A 397 7.54 49.57 26.09
CA PRO A 397 8.12 48.81 27.17
C PRO A 397 8.02 49.63 28.47
N LEU A 398 7.09 49.28 29.34
CA LEU A 398 7.13 49.70 30.74
C LEU A 398 7.53 48.52 31.62
N GLY A 399 8.73 48.64 32.19
CA GLY A 399 8.97 48.17 33.54
C GLY A 399 9.67 46.83 33.68
N ASN A 400 11.00 46.89 33.56
CA ASN A 400 11.91 46.07 34.37
C ASN A 400 11.42 46.01 35.82
N LYS A 401 11.11 44.81 36.32
CA LYS A 401 11.25 44.48 37.75
C LYS A 401 11.87 43.09 37.87
N GLU A 402 13.17 43.10 38.12
CA GLU A 402 13.88 42.04 38.82
C GLU A 402 13.09 41.60 40.06
N HIS A 403 12.83 40.31 40.19
CA HIS A 403 12.76 39.64 41.48
C HIS A 403 13.47 38.28 41.36
N GLN A 404 14.68 38.24 41.91
CA GLN A 404 15.23 37.04 42.55
C GLN A 404 14.25 36.54 43.60
N ILE A 405 14.11 35.22 43.74
CA ILE A 405 14.06 34.42 44.98
C ILE A 405 13.80 32.97 44.49
N LYS A 406 14.78 32.07 44.50
CA LYS A 406 15.32 31.28 45.63
C LYS A 406 14.52 29.99 45.88
N ASP A 407 15.29 28.92 46.03
CA ASP A 407 15.03 27.66 46.74
C ASP A 407 14.32 26.49 46.00
N GLU A 408 15.16 25.49 45.75
CA GLU A 408 14.96 24.02 45.77
C GLU A 408 13.95 23.53 46.86
N PRO A 409 13.36 22.31 46.76
CA PRO A 409 14.14 21.07 46.93
C PRO A 409 13.70 19.81 46.14
N LYS A 410 14.71 18.95 45.89
CA LYS A 410 14.77 17.48 46.09
C LYS A 410 13.47 16.68 46.38
N GLU A 411 13.26 15.62 45.60
CA GLU A 411 12.84 14.26 46.01
C GLU A 411 13.14 13.33 44.80
N GLU A 412 14.08 12.38 44.85
CA GLU A 412 14.15 11.10 45.58
C GLU A 412 13.68 9.91 44.71
N ASP A 413 14.69 9.11 44.33
CA ASP A 413 14.75 7.66 44.15
C ASP A 413 13.52 6.86 43.66
N THR A 414 13.71 6.12 42.56
CA THR A 414 13.60 4.64 42.60
C THR A 414 14.38 4.04 41.43
N ALA A 415 15.51 3.42 41.75
CA ALA A 415 16.28 2.56 40.86
C ALA A 415 15.79 1.11 41.03
N GLU A 416 15.44 0.44 39.93
CA GLU A 416 15.25 -1.01 39.90
C GLU A 416 16.28 -1.65 38.97
N SER A 417 17.26 -2.30 39.59
CA SER A 417 18.41 -2.95 39.00
C SER A 417 18.08 -4.36 38.53
N LEU A 418 18.27 -4.63 37.23
CA LEU A 418 18.24 -5.98 36.64
C LEU A 418 19.66 -6.60 36.61
N PRO A 419 19.85 -7.85 37.05
CA PRO A 419 21.17 -8.46 37.14
C PRO A 419 21.65 -9.08 35.81
N LYS A 420 22.94 -8.90 35.58
CA LYS A 420 23.75 -9.40 34.46
C LYS A 420 24.30 -10.80 34.82
N PRO A 421 24.14 -11.86 33.99
CA PRO A 421 24.71 -13.16 34.30
C PRO A 421 26.19 -13.25 33.92
N GLN A 422 27.05 -13.48 34.92
CA GLN A 422 28.45 -13.89 34.77
C GLN A 422 28.52 -15.41 34.54
N GLY A 423 28.94 -15.82 33.34
CA GLY A 423 29.25 -17.20 32.99
C GLY A 423 30.73 -17.51 33.22
N ARG A 424 30.99 -18.37 34.19
CA ARG A 424 32.29 -18.80 34.72
C ARG A 424 32.83 -19.97 33.89
N ALA A 425 34.06 -19.86 33.39
CA ALA A 425 34.80 -20.96 32.78
C ALA A 425 35.36 -21.91 33.86
N PRO A 426 35.41 -23.24 33.61
CA PRO A 426 36.25 -24.14 34.38
C PRO A 426 37.47 -24.60 33.58
N THR A 427 38.63 -24.19 34.09
CA THR A 427 39.95 -24.77 33.88
C THR A 427 39.98 -26.21 34.41
N ARG A 428 40.45 -27.18 33.61
CA ARG A 428 40.85 -28.50 34.11
C ARG A 428 42.03 -29.05 33.28
N GLN A 429 43.24 -28.92 33.82
CA GLN A 429 44.36 -29.85 33.64
C GLN A 429 44.19 -31.00 34.67
N PRO A 430 44.76 -32.21 34.45
CA PRO A 430 46.16 -32.49 34.85
C PRO A 430 46.82 -33.60 33.96
N PRO A 431 47.90 -34.33 34.36
CA PRO A 431 49.24 -34.18 33.76
C PRO A 431 49.84 -35.50 33.21
N GLY A 432 51.05 -35.40 32.63
CA GLY A 432 52.09 -36.43 32.61
C GLY A 432 51.89 -37.60 31.63
N ALA A 433 52.56 -37.59 30.47
CA ALA A 433 53.91 -38.11 30.25
C ALA A 433 54.00 -39.64 30.12
N ALA A 434 54.14 -40.13 28.89
CA ALA A 434 55.06 -41.21 28.55
C ALA A 434 55.37 -41.19 27.05
N SER A 435 56.67 -41.20 26.79
CA SER A 435 57.38 -41.27 25.52
C SER A 435 57.19 -42.60 24.78
N SER A 436 57.06 -42.55 23.46
CA SER A 436 57.69 -43.54 22.57
C SER A 436 57.76 -43.03 21.13
N SER A 437 59.00 -42.85 20.70
CA SER A 437 59.47 -42.59 19.35
C SER A 437 59.04 -43.68 18.37
N ALA A 438 58.45 -43.30 17.23
CA ALA A 438 58.47 -44.10 16.01
C ALA A 438 58.34 -43.18 14.79
N ALA A 439 59.30 -43.31 13.88
CA ALA A 439 59.47 -42.53 12.67
C ALA A 439 58.22 -42.53 11.78
N ALA A 440 57.70 -41.35 11.47
CA ALA A 440 56.62 -41.16 10.51
C ALA A 440 57.09 -40.27 9.36
N LEU A 441 57.00 -40.82 8.16
CA LEU A 441 57.23 -40.19 6.87
C LEU A 441 56.50 -38.84 6.77
N GLN A 442 57.23 -37.80 6.40
CA GLN A 442 56.69 -36.48 6.07
C GLN A 442 55.74 -36.61 4.88
N GLN A 443 54.44 -36.61 5.16
CA GLN A 443 53.42 -36.29 4.16
C GLN A 443 53.28 -34.76 4.08
N PRO A 444 53.17 -34.19 2.87
CA PRO A 444 53.01 -32.76 2.68
C PRO A 444 51.70 -32.28 3.31
N GLN A 445 51.78 -31.29 4.21
CA GLN A 445 50.62 -30.61 4.76
C GLN A 445 49.83 -29.93 3.62
N PRO A 446 48.55 -30.26 3.41
CA PRO A 446 47.71 -29.52 2.49
C PRO A 446 47.50 -28.09 3.02
N GLN A 447 47.64 -27.11 2.14
CA GLN A 447 47.53 -25.70 2.45
C GLN A 447 46.14 -25.38 3.03
N PRO A 448 46.04 -24.54 4.08
CA PRO A 448 44.77 -24.20 4.75
C PRO A 448 43.72 -23.55 3.83
N GLN A 449 44.11 -23.13 2.63
CA GLN A 449 43.21 -22.55 1.63
C GLN A 449 42.25 -23.58 1.01
N GLN A 450 42.69 -24.83 0.84
CA GLN A 450 41.86 -25.87 0.22
C GLN A 450 40.72 -26.32 1.15
N GLN A 451 40.99 -26.36 2.46
CA GLN A 451 40.01 -26.73 3.47
C GLN A 451 38.91 -25.66 3.64
N GLN A 452 39.24 -24.39 3.43
CA GLN A 452 38.27 -23.30 3.48
C GLN A 452 37.33 -23.33 2.25
N GLN A 453 37.85 -23.73 1.08
CA GLN A 453 37.07 -23.85 -0.14
C GLN A 453 36.08 -25.03 -0.08
N GLU A 454 36.50 -26.20 0.41
CA GLU A 454 35.59 -27.33 0.65
C GLU A 454 34.48 -26.99 1.64
N GLN A 455 34.79 -26.22 2.69
CA GLN A 455 33.79 -25.81 3.68
C GLN A 455 32.74 -24.86 3.07
N GLN A 456 33.16 -24.00 2.13
CA GLN A 456 32.27 -23.09 1.42
C GLN A 456 31.36 -23.82 0.42
N GLU A 457 31.90 -24.81 -0.32
CA GLU A 457 31.10 -25.68 -1.20
C GLU A 457 30.07 -26.51 -0.43
N GLN A 458 30.45 -27.05 0.74
CA GLN A 458 29.52 -27.77 1.60
C GLN A 458 28.36 -26.89 2.07
N GLN A 459 28.63 -25.61 2.36
CA GLN A 459 27.60 -24.66 2.78
C GLN A 459 26.65 -24.32 1.62
N GLN A 460 27.18 -24.16 0.40
CA GLN A 460 26.38 -23.95 -0.80
C GLN A 460 25.49 -25.15 -1.14
N GLN A 461 26.01 -26.38 -1.07
CA GLN A 461 25.19 -27.58 -1.29
C GLN A 461 24.05 -27.70 -0.27
N LYS A 462 24.30 -27.34 0.99
CA LYS A 462 23.27 -27.38 2.04
C LYS A 462 22.15 -26.38 1.79
N GLN A 463 22.48 -25.16 1.33
CA GLN A 463 21.47 -24.17 0.93
C GLN A 463 20.65 -24.65 -0.28
N GLN A 464 21.29 -25.27 -1.27
CA GLN A 464 20.61 -25.78 -2.46
C GLN A 464 19.64 -26.93 -2.13
N GLN A 465 20.02 -27.83 -1.21
CA GLN A 465 19.11 -28.87 -0.71
C GLN A 465 17.91 -28.29 0.03
N GLN A 466 18.10 -27.26 0.86
CA GLN A 466 17.01 -26.58 1.55
C GLN A 466 16.01 -25.94 0.58
N GLN A 467 16.50 -25.28 -0.47
CA GLN A 467 15.62 -24.73 -1.52
C GLN A 467 14.82 -25.81 -2.25
N ARG A 468 15.43 -26.96 -2.58
CA ARG A 468 14.70 -28.07 -3.22
C ARG A 468 13.61 -28.65 -2.32
N GLN A 469 13.87 -28.79 -1.02
CA GLN A 469 12.85 -29.25 -0.06
C GLN A 469 11.68 -28.27 0.06
N GLN A 470 11.95 -26.96 0.08
CA GLN A 470 10.89 -25.95 0.09
C GLN A 470 10.05 -25.98 -1.20
N GLN A 471 10.67 -26.13 -2.37
CA GLN A 471 9.94 -26.28 -3.63
C GLN A 471 9.09 -27.55 -3.66
N HIS A 472 9.59 -28.66 -3.12
CA HIS A 472 8.82 -29.91 -3.07
C HIS A 472 7.62 -29.81 -2.12
N GLN A 473 7.75 -29.14 -0.98
CA GLN A 473 6.62 -28.86 -0.09
C GLN A 473 5.57 -27.97 -0.76
N GLN A 474 5.98 -26.93 -1.49
CA GLN A 474 5.04 -26.10 -2.26
C GLN A 474 4.33 -26.92 -3.34
N GLN A 475 5.03 -27.79 -4.07
CA GLN A 475 4.39 -28.65 -5.07
C GLN A 475 3.41 -29.65 -4.46
N GLN A 476 3.68 -30.19 -3.27
CA GLN A 476 2.72 -31.07 -2.58
C GLN A 476 1.49 -30.31 -2.07
N GLN A 477 1.67 -29.07 -1.58
CA GLN A 477 0.54 -28.23 -1.16
C GLN A 477 -0.35 -27.81 -2.33
N TYR A 478 0.22 -27.56 -3.52
CA TYR A 478 -0.55 -27.15 -4.71
C TYR A 478 -1.03 -28.32 -5.58
N GLY A 479 -0.32 -29.45 -5.61
CA GLY A 479 -0.64 -30.62 -6.42
C GLY A 479 -1.80 -31.45 -5.89
N GLY A 480 -2.09 -31.38 -4.58
CA GLY A 480 -3.22 -32.09 -3.97
C GLY A 480 -4.61 -31.55 -4.33
N LEU A 481 -4.70 -30.37 -4.95
CA LEU A 481 -5.99 -29.72 -5.24
C LEU A 481 -6.55 -29.97 -6.66
N LEU A 482 -5.82 -30.69 -7.53
CA LEU A 482 -6.15 -30.80 -8.96
C LEU A 482 -6.50 -32.20 -9.47
N LEU A 483 -6.61 -33.20 -8.61
CA LEU A 483 -7.08 -34.54 -8.98
C LEU A 483 -8.53 -34.77 -8.54
N VAL A 484 -9.46 -34.14 -9.26
CA VAL A 484 -10.85 -34.63 -9.33
C VAL A 484 -10.86 -35.74 -10.38
N PRO A 485 -11.18 -37.00 -10.03
CA PRO A 485 -11.30 -38.06 -11.02
C PRO A 485 -12.52 -37.79 -11.90
N SER A 486 -12.26 -37.48 -13.17
CA SER A 486 -13.27 -37.45 -14.23
C SER A 486 -13.66 -38.89 -14.56
N GLY A 487 -14.70 -39.39 -13.90
CA GLY A 487 -15.23 -40.74 -14.10
C GLY A 487 -16.74 -40.74 -13.90
N ALA A 488 -17.46 -40.25 -14.91
CA ALA A 488 -18.89 -40.49 -15.06
C ALA A 488 -19.17 -40.85 -16.53
N ASP A 489 -19.30 -42.17 -16.74
CA ASP A 489 -19.72 -42.78 -17.99
C ASP A 489 -21.11 -42.27 -18.41
N LEU A 490 -21.15 -41.61 -19.56
CA LEU A 490 -22.37 -41.22 -20.26
C LEU A 490 -22.85 -42.41 -21.09
N VAL A 491 -23.74 -43.23 -20.50
CA VAL A 491 -24.50 -44.24 -21.23
C VAL A 491 -25.63 -43.56 -22.00
N LEU A 492 -25.42 -43.42 -23.31
CA LEU A 492 -26.42 -43.04 -24.31
C LEU A 492 -27.47 -44.16 -24.46
N GLY A 493 -28.72 -43.85 -24.12
CA GLY A 493 -29.88 -44.68 -24.41
C GLY A 493 -31.08 -43.81 -24.76
N GLY A 494 -31.31 -43.61 -26.06
CA GLY A 494 -32.47 -42.86 -26.56
C GLY A 494 -33.72 -43.71 -26.72
N ARG A 495 -34.91 -43.08 -26.56
CA ARG A 495 -36.04 -43.18 -27.52
C ARG A 495 -37.24 -42.32 -27.09
N HIS A 496 -37.71 -41.55 -28.07
CA HIS A 496 -39.05 -40.99 -28.33
C HIS A 496 -40.20 -41.28 -27.34
N ARG A 497 -40.97 -40.23 -27.00
CA ARG A 497 -42.30 -39.96 -27.60
C ARG A 497 -42.88 -38.61 -27.15
N SER A 498 -43.47 -37.93 -28.11
CA SER A 498 -44.33 -36.75 -28.01
C SER A 498 -45.65 -37.08 -27.29
N ALA A 499 -46.21 -36.15 -26.51
CA ALA A 499 -47.64 -35.83 -26.48
C ALA A 499 -48.00 -34.69 -25.50
N SER A 500 -48.67 -33.66 -26.06
CA SER A 500 -49.82 -32.90 -25.54
C SER A 500 -49.86 -32.36 -24.10
N ALA A 501 -49.92 -31.03 -24.04
CA ALA A 501 -50.89 -30.18 -23.34
C ALA A 501 -51.63 -30.74 -22.10
N SER A 502 -51.49 -30.05 -20.97
CA SER A 502 -52.61 -29.68 -20.10
C SER A 502 -52.19 -28.58 -19.12
N SER A 503 -52.77 -27.40 -19.34
CA SER A 503 -52.86 -26.29 -18.40
C SER A 503 -53.78 -26.68 -17.24
N ALA A 504 -53.28 -26.60 -16.01
CA ALA A 504 -54.08 -26.72 -14.79
C ALA A 504 -53.78 -25.55 -13.85
N SER A 505 -54.88 -24.90 -13.50
CA SER A 505 -55.10 -23.74 -12.66
C SER A 505 -54.77 -23.96 -11.18
N LEU A 506 -54.20 -22.92 -10.56
CA LEU A 506 -54.08 -22.73 -9.11
C LEU A 506 -55.44 -22.39 -8.48
N PRO A 507 -55.79 -22.92 -7.29
CA PRO A 507 -56.86 -22.39 -6.45
C PRO A 507 -56.35 -21.37 -5.42
N PRO A 508 -57.24 -20.53 -4.85
CA PRO A 508 -56.87 -19.29 -4.17
C PRO A 508 -56.58 -19.46 -2.67
N ALA A 509 -55.69 -18.60 -2.18
CA ALA A 509 -55.44 -18.36 -0.77
C ALA A 509 -56.70 -17.78 -0.10
N SER A 510 -57.18 -18.44 0.95
CA SER A 510 -58.23 -17.95 1.84
C SER A 510 -57.59 -17.35 3.09
N ALA A 511 -58.07 -16.15 3.41
CA ALA A 511 -57.72 -15.34 4.57
C ALA A 511 -58.13 -16.02 5.88
N VAL A 512 -57.33 -15.83 6.93
CA VAL A 512 -57.71 -16.10 8.32
C VAL A 512 -57.42 -14.82 9.11
N ASP A 513 -58.49 -14.33 9.75
CA ASP A 513 -58.54 -13.15 10.62
C ASP A 513 -57.73 -13.30 11.92
N PRO A 514 -57.34 -12.17 12.55
CA PRO A 514 -56.78 -12.13 13.88
C PRO A 514 -57.87 -11.88 14.93
N ALA A 515 -57.96 -12.73 15.95
CA ALA A 515 -58.70 -12.41 17.16
C ALA A 515 -57.92 -12.89 18.40
N SER A 516 -57.53 -11.88 19.17
CA SER A 516 -57.27 -11.80 20.60
C SER A 516 -57.75 -12.97 21.47
N VAL A 517 -56.99 -13.28 22.53
CA VAL A 517 -57.42 -13.49 23.93
C VAL A 517 -56.20 -13.99 24.76
N GLU A 518 -55.70 -13.10 25.63
CA GLU A 518 -55.08 -13.42 26.92
C GLU A 518 -56.13 -14.11 27.83
N PRO A 519 -55.81 -14.99 28.81
CA PRO A 519 -55.02 -14.54 29.97
C PRO A 519 -54.19 -15.59 30.75
N GLU A 520 -53.46 -15.06 31.73
CA GLU A 520 -53.16 -15.58 33.07
C GLU A 520 -52.24 -16.81 33.28
N ALA A 521 -51.08 -16.50 33.85
CA ALA A 521 -50.60 -16.96 35.17
C ALA A 521 -50.86 -18.41 35.62
N SER A 522 -49.76 -19.14 35.84
CA SER A 522 -49.61 -19.98 37.04
C SER A 522 -48.14 -20.19 37.37
N GLN A 523 -47.81 -19.89 38.61
CA GLN A 523 -46.63 -20.36 39.34
C GLN A 523 -46.63 -21.89 39.44
N GLY A 524 -45.43 -22.45 39.61
CA GLY A 524 -45.14 -23.86 39.86
C GLY A 524 -43.65 -24.11 39.73
#